data_AF-A0A7Y6UE15-F1
#
_entry.id   AF-A0A7Y6UE15-F1
#
_cell.length_a   1.000
_cell.length_b   1.000
_cell.length_c   1.000
_cell.angle_alpha   90.00
_cell.angle_beta   90.00
_cell.angle_gamma   90.00
#
_symmetry.space_group_name_H-M   'P 1'
#
loop_
_entity.id
_entity.type
_entity.pdbx_description
1 polymer ?
#
loop_
_entity_poly.entity_id
_entity_poly.type
_entity_poly.pdbx_seq_one_letter_code
_entity_poly.pdbx_strand_id
1 'polypeptide(L)'
;MTRTLATSPDGQWAAARDGRMLSLLPATGGPPLGTVELDSEDVDVALVGPPASLVIVARDGTRAQVTLYQPPQLEPAARLELETPAKVVAATGGRLALVTPDSMHLAILRAAGRGLALQKLEVTGPIEFVVGMERNQVLLGLPKKLEVWDAVSGRPLLRPQFQLPPAPRVLGTAAGHMWAMRKSSDEIFVYRLSDGRPFRHQAGSTIIDVVSHPASPVIVLVTERGLARLHCFAHSLVPVDGAPESRGALALVANGEDVQLVGYVGDGRTWRVAVNGTAPTVEAPPPAPIASPAPVPAPPRPTASNAWREALATAGAELAKSAEVEVPAIQHGSTLGELAHRLGLGLGARRALAALYALHLVGVSETPIAQLAKLADDWAEALGQGELGALAMLRRKRGRVGLRTAVTDLLDGASPRHVRLVGSVAATPRAGAFRVARDGRADAAIESELAAQLGRIAIVEGSLRSGLLEARLHGATAVTMRVPDERPSPWPRDAGLVLVLYGAASSWVADIPPL
;
A
#
# COMPACT_ATOMS: atom_id res chain seq x y z
N MET A 1 -14.75 13.78 -26.52
CA MET A 1 -14.49 12.44 -25.94
C MET A 1 -13.88 12.62 -24.57
N THR A 2 -14.45 11.98 -23.56
CA THR A 2 -13.91 12.00 -22.19
C THR A 2 -12.75 11.02 -22.10
N ARG A 3 -11.59 11.50 -21.65
CA ARG A 3 -10.42 10.67 -21.37
C ARG A 3 -10.14 10.70 -19.89
N THR A 4 -9.92 9.54 -19.29
CA THR A 4 -9.58 9.41 -17.87
C THR A 4 -8.40 8.48 -17.70
N LEU A 5 -7.53 8.78 -16.74
CA LEU A 5 -6.42 7.92 -16.37
C LEU A 5 -6.48 7.71 -14.85
N ALA A 6 -6.50 6.45 -14.42
CA ALA A 6 -6.45 6.07 -13.02
C ALA A 6 -5.20 5.23 -12.76
N THR A 7 -4.64 5.28 -11.55
CA THR A 7 -3.43 4.55 -11.17
C THR A 7 -3.68 3.73 -9.91
N SER A 8 -3.04 2.57 -9.80
CA SER A 8 -3.21 1.70 -8.64
C SER A 8 -2.42 2.21 -7.43
N PRO A 9 -2.92 1.98 -6.20
CA PRO A 9 -2.23 2.42 -4.99
C PRO A 9 -0.83 1.82 -4.79
N ASP A 10 -0.57 0.64 -5.36
CA ASP A 10 0.74 -0.04 -5.34
C ASP A 10 1.69 0.42 -6.47
N GLY A 11 1.23 1.36 -7.31
CA GLY A 11 2.02 1.90 -8.41
C GLY A 11 2.37 0.88 -9.49
N GLN A 12 1.68 -0.27 -9.57
CA GLN A 12 1.94 -1.32 -10.57
C GLN A 12 1.15 -1.13 -11.88
N TRP A 13 0.01 -0.44 -11.82
CA TRP A 13 -0.94 -0.37 -12.92
C TRP A 13 -1.44 1.05 -13.17
N ALA A 14 -1.74 1.34 -14.43
CA ALA A 14 -2.57 2.47 -14.83
C ALA A 14 -3.71 1.98 -15.74
N ALA A 15 -4.89 2.57 -15.62
CA ALA A 15 -6.04 2.29 -16.46
C ALA A 15 -6.39 3.55 -17.26
N ALA A 16 -6.20 3.50 -18.58
CA ALA A 16 -6.49 4.59 -19.49
C ALA A 16 -7.80 4.35 -20.21
N ARG A 17 -8.68 5.35 -20.23
CA ARG A 17 -9.97 5.28 -20.93
C ARG A 17 -10.00 6.31 -22.05
N ASP A 18 -10.40 5.88 -23.24
CA ASP A 18 -10.70 6.75 -24.40
C ASP A 18 -12.09 6.40 -24.95
N GLY A 19 -13.09 7.22 -24.62
CA GLY A 19 -14.48 6.91 -24.94
C GLY A 19 -14.95 5.62 -24.25
N ARG A 20 -15.31 4.60 -25.03
CA ARG A 20 -15.71 3.28 -24.51
C ARG A 20 -14.55 2.30 -24.38
N MET A 21 -13.37 2.60 -24.93
CA MET A 21 -12.24 1.69 -24.83
C MET A 21 -11.47 1.95 -23.54
N LEU A 22 -11.25 0.90 -22.74
CA LEU A 22 -10.43 0.93 -21.55
C LEU A 22 -9.21 0.04 -21.75
N SER A 23 -8.02 0.58 -21.49
CA SER A 23 -6.73 -0.10 -21.63
C SER A 23 -6.02 -0.16 -20.29
N LEU A 24 -5.57 -1.36 -19.90
CA LEU A 24 -4.71 -1.55 -18.74
C LEU A 24 -3.25 -1.47 -19.16
N LEU A 25 -2.50 -0.61 -18.50
CA LEU A 25 -1.11 -0.29 -18.78
C LEU A 25 -0.23 -0.72 -17.61
N PRO A 26 0.91 -1.36 -17.86
CA PRO A 26 1.88 -1.66 -16.81
C PRO A 26 2.57 -0.36 -16.37
N ALA A 27 2.77 -0.16 -15.08
CA ALA A 27 3.45 1.02 -14.55
C ALA A 27 4.92 1.15 -14.98
N THR A 28 5.55 0.10 -15.53
CA THR A 28 6.91 0.11 -16.09
C THR A 28 6.97 0.52 -17.55
N GLY A 29 5.84 0.53 -18.25
CA GLY A 29 5.71 1.05 -19.61
C GLY A 29 5.58 -0.06 -20.63
N GLY A 30 5.36 0.32 -21.89
CA GLY A 30 5.12 -0.61 -22.97
C GLY A 30 3.64 -0.67 -23.40
N PRO A 31 3.29 -1.66 -24.23
CA PRO A 31 1.93 -1.78 -24.77
C PRO A 31 0.90 -2.11 -23.67
N PRO A 32 -0.39 -1.81 -23.90
CA PRO A 32 -1.46 -2.27 -23.04
C PRO A 32 -1.40 -3.78 -22.82
N LEU A 33 -1.57 -4.24 -21.58
CA LEU A 33 -1.64 -5.66 -21.24
C LEU A 33 -3.02 -6.26 -21.52
N GLY A 34 -4.05 -5.42 -21.48
CA GLY A 34 -5.43 -5.83 -21.74
C GLY A 34 -6.25 -4.62 -22.17
N THR A 35 -7.29 -4.88 -22.94
CA THR A 35 -8.28 -3.88 -23.32
C THR A 35 -9.69 -4.44 -23.12
N VAL A 36 -10.63 -3.57 -22.77
CA VAL A 36 -12.04 -3.92 -22.64
C VAL A 36 -12.89 -2.78 -23.20
N GLU A 37 -13.88 -3.12 -24.02
CA GLU A 37 -14.92 -2.19 -24.45
C GLU A 37 -15.99 -2.10 -23.37
N LEU A 38 -16.30 -0.88 -22.95
CA LEU A 38 -17.25 -0.56 -21.90
C LEU A 38 -18.66 -0.44 -22.49
N ASP A 39 -19.67 -0.82 -21.72
CA ASP A 39 -21.07 -0.79 -22.17
C ASP A 39 -21.66 0.63 -22.25
N SER A 40 -21.04 1.61 -21.61
CA SER A 40 -21.50 3.01 -21.56
C SER A 40 -20.35 4.00 -21.72
N GLU A 41 -20.65 5.22 -22.18
CA GLU A 41 -19.74 6.36 -22.12
C GLU A 41 -19.83 7.12 -20.79
N ASP A 42 -20.87 6.93 -19.99
CA ASP A 42 -20.96 7.50 -18.65
C ASP A 42 -20.45 6.50 -17.62
N VAL A 43 -19.11 6.40 -17.50
CA VAL A 43 -18.47 5.55 -16.51
C VAL A 43 -17.41 6.29 -15.70
N ASP A 44 -17.26 5.88 -14.45
CA ASP A 44 -16.07 6.20 -13.66
C ASP A 44 -15.14 4.98 -13.60
N VAL A 45 -13.84 5.25 -13.59
CA VAL A 45 -12.78 4.24 -13.56
C VAL A 45 -11.91 4.49 -12.34
N ALA A 46 -11.69 3.47 -11.53
CA ALA A 46 -10.78 3.55 -10.39
C ALA A 46 -9.97 2.26 -10.19
N LEU A 47 -8.73 2.39 -9.74
CA LEU A 47 -7.91 1.28 -9.25
C LEU A 47 -7.81 1.38 -7.72
N VAL A 48 -8.10 0.29 -7.02
CA VAL A 48 -8.10 0.19 -5.54
C VAL A 48 -7.31 -1.06 -5.10
N GLY A 49 -6.78 -1.11 -3.88
CA GLY A 49 -5.95 -2.24 -3.42
C GLY A 49 -4.92 -1.83 -2.37
N PRO A 50 -4.08 -2.76 -1.86
CA PRO A 50 -3.65 -4.03 -2.47
C PRO A 50 -4.51 -5.28 -2.13
N PRO A 51 -4.51 -6.34 -2.98
CA PRO A 51 -4.00 -6.34 -4.35
C PRO A 51 -4.80 -5.40 -5.26
N ALA A 52 -4.15 -4.81 -6.27
CA ALA A 52 -4.81 -3.88 -7.17
C ALA A 52 -6.00 -4.53 -7.90
N SER A 53 -7.14 -3.84 -7.88
CA SER A 53 -8.38 -4.22 -8.52
C SER A 53 -8.91 -3.04 -9.31
N LEU A 54 -9.39 -3.29 -10.52
CA LEU A 54 -9.97 -2.27 -11.38
C LEU A 54 -11.49 -2.28 -11.20
N VAL A 55 -12.06 -1.15 -10.82
CA VAL A 55 -13.50 -1.00 -10.59
C VAL A 55 -14.05 0.01 -11.59
N ILE A 56 -15.10 -0.41 -12.30
CA ILE A 56 -15.85 0.40 -13.23
C ILE A 56 -17.23 0.65 -12.66
N VAL A 57 -17.66 1.90 -12.63
CA VAL A 57 -19.03 2.29 -12.25
C VAL A 57 -19.69 2.89 -13.48
N ALA A 58 -20.49 2.09 -14.18
CA ALA A 58 -21.23 2.51 -15.37
C ALA A 58 -22.64 2.96 -15.02
N ARG A 59 -23.11 4.02 -15.66
CA ARG A 59 -24.45 4.61 -15.43
C ARG A 59 -25.29 4.58 -16.70
N ASP A 60 -26.58 4.34 -16.52
CA ASP A 60 -27.61 4.37 -17.59
C ASP A 60 -28.64 5.51 -17.42
N GLY A 61 -28.41 6.39 -16.44
CA GLY A 61 -29.31 7.48 -16.07
C GLY A 61 -30.31 7.14 -14.95
N THR A 62 -30.65 5.87 -14.75
CA THR A 62 -31.61 5.42 -13.72
C THR A 62 -30.97 4.52 -12.67
N ARG A 63 -29.94 3.77 -13.06
CA ARG A 63 -29.17 2.86 -12.21
C ARG A 63 -27.69 3.02 -12.48
N ALA A 64 -26.89 2.37 -11.63
CA ALA A 64 -25.47 2.19 -11.89
C ALA A 64 -25.09 0.73 -11.72
N GLN A 65 -24.24 0.23 -12.61
CA GLN A 65 -23.63 -1.09 -12.49
C GLN A 65 -22.17 -0.93 -12.14
N VAL A 66 -21.77 -1.59 -11.06
CA VAL A 66 -20.37 -1.70 -10.63
C VAL A 66 -19.82 -3.03 -11.13
N THR A 67 -18.72 -2.99 -11.87
CA THR A 67 -18.00 -4.19 -12.32
C THR A 67 -16.57 -4.16 -11.78
N LEU A 68 -16.18 -5.26 -11.13
CA LEU A 68 -14.83 -5.51 -10.65
C LEU A 68 -14.07 -6.34 -11.69
N TYR A 69 -12.88 -5.89 -12.06
CA TYR A 69 -11.96 -6.58 -12.95
C TYR A 69 -10.64 -6.88 -12.21
N GLN A 70 -10.05 -8.03 -12.51
CA GLN A 70 -8.74 -8.41 -11.98
C GLN A 70 -7.62 -8.15 -12.99
N PRO A 71 -6.67 -7.24 -12.69
CA PRO A 71 -5.40 -7.17 -13.39
C PRO A 71 -4.61 -8.48 -13.27
N PRO A 72 -3.81 -8.86 -14.29
CA PRO A 72 -3.67 -8.19 -15.58
C PRO A 72 -4.72 -8.56 -16.64
N GLN A 73 -5.46 -9.68 -16.47
CA GLN A 73 -6.28 -10.24 -17.55
C GLN A 73 -7.55 -9.44 -17.88
N LEU A 74 -7.98 -8.53 -17.01
CA LEU A 74 -9.24 -7.79 -17.14
C LEU A 74 -10.47 -8.70 -17.28
N GLU A 75 -10.47 -9.82 -16.56
CA GLU A 75 -11.66 -10.67 -16.45
C GLU A 75 -12.63 -10.07 -15.41
N PRO A 76 -13.94 -9.96 -15.72
CA PRO A 76 -14.94 -9.58 -14.73
C PRO A 76 -14.96 -10.59 -13.57
N ALA A 77 -14.61 -10.15 -12.38
CA ALA A 77 -14.59 -10.97 -11.18
C ALA A 77 -15.89 -10.87 -10.36
N ALA A 78 -16.52 -9.70 -10.35
CA ALA A 78 -17.79 -9.47 -9.68
C ALA A 78 -18.59 -8.35 -10.34
N ARG A 79 -19.90 -8.36 -10.13
CA ARG A 79 -20.83 -7.30 -10.52
C ARG A 79 -21.76 -6.98 -9.36
N LEU A 80 -22.13 -5.72 -9.23
CA LEU A 80 -23.10 -5.23 -8.25
C LEU A 80 -23.95 -4.15 -8.92
N GLU A 81 -25.27 -4.27 -8.81
CA GLU A 81 -26.20 -3.25 -9.29
C GLU A 81 -26.56 -2.30 -8.14
N LEU A 82 -26.56 -1.00 -8.43
CA LEU A 82 -26.95 0.06 -7.51
C LEU A 82 -28.35 0.54 -7.86
N GLU A 83 -29.20 0.66 -6.83
CA GLU A 83 -30.59 1.13 -6.95
C GLU A 83 -30.70 2.55 -7.49
N THR A 84 -29.68 3.37 -7.26
CA THR A 84 -29.58 4.76 -7.70
C THR A 84 -28.26 5.00 -8.42
N PRO A 85 -28.23 5.89 -9.43
CA PRO A 85 -26.98 6.29 -10.06
C PRO A 85 -26.06 6.89 -9.01
N ALA A 86 -24.78 6.53 -9.05
CA ALA A 86 -23.77 7.11 -8.17
C ALA A 86 -22.47 7.34 -8.94
N LYS A 87 -21.69 8.33 -8.50
CA LYS A 87 -20.38 8.67 -9.03
C LYS A 87 -19.29 8.32 -8.05
N VAL A 88 -18.16 7.84 -8.55
CA VAL A 88 -16.94 7.69 -7.78
C VAL A 88 -16.38 9.07 -7.50
N VAL A 89 -16.34 9.45 -6.23
CA VAL A 89 -15.83 10.76 -5.79
C VAL A 89 -14.47 10.65 -5.10
N ALA A 90 -14.12 9.47 -4.59
CA ALA A 90 -12.83 9.23 -3.96
C ALA A 90 -12.48 7.73 -3.92
N ALA A 91 -11.18 7.45 -3.80
CA ALA A 91 -10.63 6.13 -3.52
C ALA A 91 -9.77 6.17 -2.25
N THR A 92 -9.86 5.16 -1.40
CA THR A 92 -9.03 5.00 -0.20
C THR A 92 -8.75 3.52 0.08
N GLY A 93 -7.48 3.10 -0.02
CA GLY A 93 -7.09 1.69 0.09
C GLY A 93 -7.85 0.81 -0.90
N GLY A 94 -8.51 -0.24 -0.39
CA GLY A 94 -9.39 -1.15 -1.17
C GLY A 94 -10.84 -0.68 -1.32
N ARG A 95 -11.12 0.62 -1.17
CA ARG A 95 -12.49 1.16 -1.10
C ARG A 95 -12.70 2.37 -2.00
N LEU A 96 -13.93 2.52 -2.48
CA LEU A 96 -14.41 3.70 -3.19
C LEU A 96 -15.54 4.37 -2.40
N ALA A 97 -15.52 5.70 -2.39
CA ALA A 97 -16.66 6.49 -1.97
C ALA A 97 -17.52 6.82 -3.19
N LEU A 98 -18.80 6.48 -3.10
CA LEU A 98 -19.81 6.70 -4.12
C LEU A 98 -20.81 7.75 -3.62
N VAL A 99 -21.07 8.78 -4.41
CA VAL A 99 -22.06 9.82 -4.08
C VAL A 99 -23.10 9.91 -5.19
N THR A 100 -24.35 10.02 -4.78
CA THR A 100 -25.52 10.20 -5.66
C THR A 100 -25.51 11.59 -6.33
N PRO A 101 -26.13 11.78 -7.51
CA PRO A 101 -26.14 13.05 -8.23
C PRO A 101 -26.69 14.24 -7.44
N ASP A 102 -27.64 14.02 -6.53
CA ASP A 102 -28.22 15.05 -5.65
C ASP A 102 -27.30 15.39 -4.46
N SER A 103 -26.18 14.68 -4.33
CA SER A 103 -25.21 14.82 -3.24
C SER A 103 -25.79 14.55 -1.84
N MET A 104 -26.87 13.76 -1.75
CA MET A 104 -27.54 13.48 -0.47
C MET A 104 -27.15 12.13 0.12
N HIS A 105 -26.72 11.17 -0.71
CA HIS A 105 -26.39 9.83 -0.25
C HIS A 105 -24.93 9.48 -0.55
N LEU A 106 -24.23 9.00 0.48
CA LEU A 106 -22.88 8.45 0.43
C LEU A 106 -22.92 6.94 0.68
N ALA A 107 -22.20 6.19 -0.13
CA ALA A 107 -21.93 4.78 0.12
C ALA A 107 -20.44 4.47 -0.03
N ILE A 108 -19.96 3.51 0.75
CA ILE A 108 -18.63 2.94 0.61
C ILE A 108 -18.74 1.60 -0.09
N LEU A 109 -18.12 1.50 -1.26
CA LEU A 109 -17.94 0.25 -1.97
C LEU A 109 -16.58 -0.34 -1.57
N ARG A 110 -16.60 -1.56 -1.03
CA ARG A 110 -15.40 -2.36 -0.77
C ARG A 110 -15.17 -3.31 -1.93
N ALA A 111 -13.97 -3.29 -2.49
CA ALA A 111 -13.45 -4.31 -3.38
C ALA A 111 -12.42 -5.15 -2.62
N ALA A 112 -12.64 -6.46 -2.51
CA ALA A 112 -11.71 -7.37 -1.85
C ALA A 112 -11.72 -8.73 -2.55
N GLY A 113 -10.55 -9.17 -3.02
CA GLY A 113 -10.40 -10.41 -3.78
C GLY A 113 -11.26 -10.42 -5.04
N ARG A 114 -12.29 -11.27 -5.07
CA ARG A 114 -13.28 -11.38 -6.16
C ARG A 114 -14.67 -10.90 -5.76
N GLY A 115 -14.78 -10.15 -4.67
CA GLY A 115 -16.06 -9.71 -4.10
C GLY A 115 -16.23 -8.19 -4.13
N LEU A 116 -17.48 -7.77 -4.27
CA LEU A 116 -17.94 -6.40 -4.05
C LEU A 116 -18.92 -6.38 -2.88
N ALA A 117 -18.79 -5.38 -2.00
CA ALA A 117 -19.75 -5.13 -0.93
C ALA A 117 -20.02 -3.63 -0.82
N LEU A 118 -21.27 -3.26 -0.56
CA LEU A 118 -21.69 -1.87 -0.44
C LEU A 118 -22.19 -1.58 0.97
N GLN A 119 -21.70 -0.49 1.55
CA GLN A 119 -22.13 0.02 2.85
C GLN A 119 -22.69 1.43 2.67
N LYS A 120 -23.98 1.63 2.90
CA LYS A 120 -24.60 2.96 2.92
C LYS A 120 -24.15 3.68 4.20
N LEU A 121 -23.76 4.96 4.09
CA LEU A 121 -23.40 5.81 5.22
C LEU A 121 -24.48 6.86 5.47
N GLU A 122 -24.88 7.01 6.72
CA GLU A 122 -25.85 8.02 7.14
C GLU A 122 -25.13 9.35 7.41
N VAL A 123 -25.07 10.20 6.39
CA VAL A 123 -24.49 11.55 6.49
C VAL A 123 -25.60 12.57 6.58
N THR A 124 -25.50 13.50 7.55
CA THR A 124 -26.50 14.56 7.73
C THR A 124 -26.20 15.77 6.85
N GLY A 125 -27.08 16.04 5.89
CA GLY A 125 -27.02 17.20 5.00
C GLY A 125 -26.34 16.93 3.66
N PRO A 126 -26.39 17.91 2.74
CA PRO A 126 -25.78 17.76 1.42
C PRO A 126 -24.26 17.64 1.52
N ILE A 127 -23.67 16.80 0.70
CA ILE A 127 -22.22 16.57 0.63
C ILE A 127 -21.63 17.55 -0.39
N GLU A 128 -20.78 18.46 0.07
CA GLU A 128 -20.12 19.42 -0.83
C GLU A 128 -18.96 18.78 -1.60
N PHE A 129 -18.21 17.89 -0.94
CA PHE A 129 -17.11 17.14 -1.53
C PHE A 129 -16.75 15.92 -0.67
N VAL A 130 -16.04 14.97 -1.28
CA VAL A 130 -15.44 13.82 -0.60
C VAL A 130 -14.02 13.68 -1.11
N VAL A 131 -13.06 13.46 -0.21
CA VAL A 131 -11.67 13.19 -0.57
C VAL A 131 -11.19 11.92 0.12
N GLY A 132 -10.55 11.03 -0.63
CA GLY A 132 -9.98 9.80 -0.11
C GLY A 132 -8.66 10.07 0.59
N MET A 133 -8.49 9.58 1.81
CA MET A 133 -7.27 9.74 2.60
C MET A 133 -6.55 8.40 2.77
N GLU A 134 -5.39 8.40 3.41
CA GLU A 134 -4.73 7.16 3.82
C GLU A 134 -5.54 6.39 4.86
N ARG A 135 -5.13 5.15 5.16
CA ARG A 135 -5.69 4.33 6.26
C ARG A 135 -7.21 4.07 6.16
N ASN A 136 -7.75 3.94 4.95
CA ASN A 136 -9.18 3.73 4.70
C ASN A 136 -10.06 4.87 5.25
N GLN A 137 -9.57 6.11 5.24
CA GLN A 137 -10.32 7.27 5.70
C GLN A 137 -10.85 8.09 4.52
N VAL A 138 -11.96 8.80 4.74
CA VAL A 138 -12.49 9.80 3.81
C VAL A 138 -12.75 11.11 4.54
N LEU A 139 -12.38 12.22 3.92
CA LEU A 139 -12.73 13.56 4.39
C LEU A 139 -14.01 14.01 3.69
N LEU A 140 -15.02 14.36 4.46
CA LEU A 140 -16.29 14.89 3.99
C LEU A 140 -16.33 16.41 4.20
N GLY A 141 -16.66 17.13 3.14
CA GLY A 141 -17.07 18.52 3.19
C GLY A 141 -18.58 18.61 3.34
N LEU A 142 -19.06 19.17 4.45
CA LEU A 142 -20.47 19.38 4.73
C LEU A 142 -20.73 20.88 4.97
N PRO A 143 -21.99 21.35 4.88
CA PRO A 143 -22.32 22.72 5.19
C PRO A 143 -21.78 23.13 6.56
N LYS A 144 -20.86 24.09 6.56
CA LYS A 144 -20.22 24.68 7.76
C LYS A 144 -19.31 23.75 8.57
N LYS A 145 -19.01 22.52 8.13
CA LYS A 145 -18.11 21.62 8.87
C LYS A 145 -17.38 20.62 7.98
N LEU A 146 -16.25 20.15 8.49
CA LEU A 146 -15.48 19.05 7.92
C LEU A 146 -15.51 17.86 8.88
N GLU A 147 -15.58 16.66 8.34
CA GLU A 147 -15.55 15.43 9.12
C GLU A 147 -14.67 14.38 8.43
N VAL A 148 -13.75 13.74 9.16
CA VAL A 148 -13.05 12.55 8.68
C VAL A 148 -13.82 11.34 9.18
N TRP A 149 -14.10 10.42 8.27
CA TRP A 149 -14.81 9.17 8.54
C TRP A 149 -13.90 7.98 8.28
N ASP A 150 -14.03 6.94 9.10
CA ASP A 150 -13.46 5.63 8.82
C ASP A 150 -14.35 4.90 7.80
N ALA A 151 -13.83 4.64 6.60
CA ALA A 151 -14.55 3.94 5.56
C ALA A 151 -14.71 2.44 5.85
N VAL A 152 -14.06 1.89 6.88
CA VAL A 152 -14.27 0.50 7.32
C VAL A 152 -15.50 0.40 8.23
N SER A 153 -15.56 1.19 9.28
CA SER A 153 -16.66 1.15 10.26
C SER A 153 -17.84 2.05 9.87
N GLY A 154 -17.64 2.99 8.95
CA GLY A 154 -18.64 4.00 8.61
C GLY A 154 -18.88 5.01 9.73
N ARG A 155 -17.88 5.26 10.59
CA ARG A 155 -18.01 6.15 11.75
C ARG A 155 -17.18 7.42 11.59
N PRO A 156 -17.67 8.58 12.07
CA PRO A 156 -16.86 9.78 12.15
C PRO A 156 -15.73 9.60 13.17
N LEU A 157 -14.51 10.01 12.81
CA LEU A 157 -13.31 9.93 13.63
C LEU A 157 -12.93 11.29 14.22
N LEU A 158 -12.86 12.33 13.40
CA LEU A 158 -12.42 13.66 13.81
C LEU A 158 -13.07 14.77 12.98
N ARG A 159 -13.04 16.00 13.50
CA ARG A 159 -13.59 17.20 12.84
C ARG A 159 -12.48 18.23 12.64
N PRO A 160 -11.79 18.23 11.49
CA PRO A 160 -10.71 19.17 11.26
C PRO A 160 -11.24 20.59 11.08
N GLN A 161 -10.47 21.57 11.55
CA GLN A 161 -10.80 22.99 11.44
C GLN A 161 -9.92 23.68 10.39
N PHE A 162 -10.04 23.25 9.12
CA PHE A 162 -9.32 23.89 8.03
C PHE A 162 -10.07 25.12 7.54
N GLN A 163 -9.37 26.24 7.39
CA GLN A 163 -9.89 27.40 6.67
C GLN A 163 -9.73 27.14 5.18
N LEU A 164 -10.74 26.51 4.58
CA LEU A 164 -10.76 26.20 3.15
C LEU A 164 -10.96 27.47 2.31
N PRO A 165 -10.45 27.50 1.06
CA PRO A 165 -10.79 28.56 0.14
C PRO A 165 -12.31 28.64 -0.11
N PRO A 166 -12.85 29.81 -0.48
CA PRO A 166 -14.27 29.97 -0.81
C PRO A 166 -14.71 29.02 -1.94
N ALA A 167 -15.99 28.64 -1.94
CA ALA A 167 -16.58 27.89 -3.05
C ALA A 167 -16.71 28.78 -4.32
N PRO A 168 -16.70 28.22 -5.54
CA PRO A 168 -16.47 26.81 -5.87
C PRO A 168 -15.00 26.41 -5.74
N ARG A 169 -14.76 25.27 -5.09
CA ARG A 169 -13.42 24.74 -4.78
C ARG A 169 -13.25 23.31 -5.27
N VAL A 170 -12.00 22.94 -5.50
CA VAL A 170 -11.55 21.58 -5.82
C VAL A 170 -10.55 21.17 -4.75
N LEU A 171 -10.61 19.92 -4.32
CA LEU A 171 -9.75 19.37 -3.29
C LEU A 171 -9.25 18.00 -3.71
N GLY A 172 -8.11 17.61 -3.15
CA GLY A 172 -7.58 16.26 -3.23
C GLY A 172 -6.56 16.01 -2.13
N THR A 173 -5.92 14.85 -2.19
CA THR A 173 -4.93 14.41 -1.20
C THR A 173 -3.59 14.11 -1.84
N ALA A 174 -2.57 14.23 -1.01
CA ALA A 174 -1.22 13.76 -1.22
C ALA A 174 -0.76 13.09 0.08
N ALA A 175 0.41 12.44 0.08
CA ALA A 175 0.93 11.77 1.28
C ALA A 175 0.99 12.72 2.48
N GLY A 176 0.22 12.42 3.53
CA GLY A 176 0.09 13.25 4.73
C GLY A 176 -0.49 14.68 4.55
N HIS A 177 -1.00 15.03 3.37
CA HIS A 177 -1.48 16.37 3.05
C HIS A 177 -2.83 16.36 2.32
N MET A 178 -3.54 17.47 2.44
CA MET A 178 -4.68 17.81 1.58
C MET A 178 -4.32 19.05 0.78
N TRP A 179 -4.72 19.12 -0.48
CA TRP A 179 -4.65 20.34 -1.26
C TRP A 179 -6.05 20.85 -1.59
N ALA A 180 -6.20 22.17 -1.70
CA ALA A 180 -7.43 22.82 -2.12
C ALA A 180 -7.15 24.06 -2.96
N MET A 181 -8.00 24.33 -3.94
CA MET A 181 -7.95 25.53 -4.75
C MET A 181 -9.34 25.99 -5.14
N ARG A 182 -9.48 27.27 -5.49
CA ARG A 182 -10.65 27.74 -6.24
C ARG A 182 -10.54 27.29 -7.69
N LYS A 183 -11.66 26.97 -8.33
CA LYS A 183 -11.66 26.71 -9.78
C LYS A 183 -11.12 27.94 -10.53
N SER A 184 -10.27 27.70 -11.53
CA SER A 184 -9.65 28.74 -12.37
C SER A 184 -8.80 29.76 -11.58
N SER A 185 -8.18 29.32 -10.50
CA SER A 185 -7.23 30.09 -9.69
C SER A 185 -5.80 29.78 -10.12
N ASP A 186 -4.88 30.72 -9.99
CA ASP A 186 -3.43 30.46 -10.04
C ASP A 186 -2.85 30.10 -8.66
N GLU A 187 -3.70 30.12 -7.63
CA GLU A 187 -3.33 29.79 -6.26
C GLU A 187 -3.83 28.42 -5.81
N ILE A 188 -2.97 27.71 -5.08
CA ILE A 188 -3.29 26.45 -4.42
C ILE A 188 -2.84 26.49 -2.95
N PHE A 189 -3.66 25.90 -2.07
CA PHE A 189 -3.39 25.77 -0.66
C PHE A 189 -3.09 24.30 -0.33
N VAL A 190 -1.98 24.05 0.35
CA VAL A 190 -1.62 22.72 0.87
C VAL A 190 -1.77 22.76 2.39
N TYR A 191 -2.59 21.87 2.93
CA TYR A 191 -2.85 21.73 4.36
C TYR A 191 -2.15 20.47 4.84
N ARG A 192 -1.35 20.61 5.89
CA ARG A 192 -0.79 19.45 6.58
C ARG A 192 -1.88 18.81 7.44
N LEU A 193 -2.09 17.51 7.30
CA LEU A 193 -3.19 16.83 8.01
C LEU A 193 -2.97 16.70 9.51
N SER A 194 -1.72 16.75 9.98
CA SER A 194 -1.39 16.59 11.40
C SER A 194 -1.77 17.81 12.26
N ASP A 195 -1.62 19.02 11.74
CA ASP A 195 -1.84 20.28 12.48
C ASP A 195 -2.83 21.24 11.77
N GLY A 196 -3.23 20.93 10.54
CA GLY A 196 -4.12 21.76 9.73
C GLY A 196 -3.50 23.05 9.21
N ARG A 197 -2.19 23.25 9.36
CA ARG A 197 -1.51 24.47 8.91
C ARG A 197 -1.58 24.59 7.38
N PRO A 198 -2.08 25.72 6.84
CA PRO A 198 -2.10 25.96 5.41
C PRO A 198 -0.77 26.54 4.91
N PHE A 199 -0.41 26.16 3.69
CA PHE A 199 0.71 26.69 2.94
C PHE A 199 0.20 27.12 1.56
N ARG A 200 0.31 28.42 1.26
CA ARG A 200 -0.17 29.00 0.00
C ARG A 200 0.95 28.98 -1.04
N HIS A 201 0.60 28.59 -2.25
CA HIS A 201 1.49 28.56 -3.42
C HIS A 201 0.84 29.28 -4.59
N GLN A 202 1.63 30.02 -5.36
CA GLN A 202 1.20 30.66 -6.61
C GLN A 202 1.88 29.96 -7.78
N ALA A 203 1.09 29.42 -8.71
CA ALA A 203 1.56 28.69 -9.88
C ALA A 203 2.07 29.63 -11.00
N GLY A 204 1.74 30.92 -10.94
CA GLY A 204 2.13 31.92 -11.94
C GLY A 204 1.33 31.86 -13.26
N SER A 205 0.37 30.95 -13.37
CA SER A 205 -0.73 30.98 -14.35
C SER A 205 -1.91 30.15 -13.85
N THR A 206 -3.07 30.30 -14.48
CA THR A 206 -4.30 29.59 -14.13
C THR A 206 -4.07 28.09 -14.05
N ILE A 207 -4.43 27.49 -12.91
CA ILE A 207 -4.42 26.05 -12.72
C ILE A 207 -5.71 25.49 -13.32
N ILE A 208 -5.55 24.62 -14.31
CA ILE A 208 -6.61 23.96 -15.06
C ILE A 208 -7.00 22.65 -14.36
N ASP A 209 -6.00 21.90 -13.89
CA ASP A 209 -6.19 20.60 -13.25
C ASP A 209 -5.04 20.31 -12.26
N VAL A 210 -5.27 19.37 -11.35
CA VAL A 210 -4.27 18.92 -10.37
C VAL A 210 -4.24 17.39 -10.37
N VAL A 211 -3.08 16.86 -10.74
CA VAL A 211 -2.81 15.43 -10.72
C VAL A 211 -2.14 15.08 -9.40
N SER A 212 -2.75 14.22 -8.61
CA SER A 212 -2.25 13.82 -7.30
C SER A 212 -2.36 12.31 -7.07
N HIS A 213 -1.49 11.77 -6.22
CA HIS A 213 -1.57 10.39 -5.76
C HIS A 213 -1.49 10.37 -4.22
N PRO A 214 -2.38 9.66 -3.50
CA PRO A 214 -2.41 9.70 -2.04
C PRO A 214 -1.14 9.13 -1.40
N ALA A 215 -0.41 8.23 -2.09
CA ALA A 215 0.88 7.71 -1.61
C ALA A 215 2.09 8.59 -1.98
N SER A 216 1.90 9.69 -2.71
CA SER A 216 2.99 10.56 -3.15
C SER A 216 2.98 11.89 -2.40
N PRO A 217 4.13 12.39 -1.93
CA PRO A 217 4.25 13.75 -1.39
C PRO A 217 4.24 14.83 -2.48
N VAL A 218 4.13 14.43 -3.76
CA VAL A 218 4.19 15.31 -4.92
C VAL A 218 2.83 15.38 -5.59
N ILE A 219 2.43 16.59 -5.97
CA ILE A 219 1.33 16.84 -6.90
C ILE A 219 1.84 17.58 -8.14
N VAL A 220 1.15 17.40 -9.26
CA VAL A 220 1.44 18.11 -10.50
C VAL A 220 0.27 19.04 -10.82
N LEU A 221 0.58 20.33 -10.91
CA LEU A 221 -0.33 21.38 -11.34
C LEU A 221 -0.29 21.44 -12.86
N VAL A 222 -1.44 21.26 -13.49
CA VAL A 222 -1.63 21.49 -14.93
C VAL A 222 -2.07 22.94 -15.09
N THR A 223 -1.23 23.75 -15.73
CA THR A 223 -1.48 25.18 -15.90
C THR A 223 -1.55 25.55 -17.38
N GLU A 224 -2.09 26.73 -17.68
CA GLU A 224 -2.13 27.28 -19.04
C GLU A 224 -0.73 27.38 -19.66
N ARG A 225 0.31 27.66 -18.87
CA ARG A 225 1.69 27.81 -19.36
C ARG A 225 2.49 26.52 -19.41
N GLY A 226 2.05 25.46 -18.73
CA GLY A 226 2.98 24.37 -18.42
C GLY A 226 2.48 23.40 -17.38
N LEU A 227 3.32 22.40 -17.12
CA LEU A 227 3.20 21.53 -15.96
C LEU A 227 4.15 22.05 -14.89
N ALA A 228 3.69 22.11 -13.65
CA ALA A 228 4.51 22.45 -12.49
C ALA A 228 4.34 21.40 -11.40
N ARG A 229 5.44 20.98 -10.81
CA ARG A 229 5.48 20.04 -9.70
C ARG A 229 5.52 20.81 -8.39
N LEU A 230 4.60 20.50 -7.48
CA LEU A 230 4.61 20.99 -6.11
C LEU A 230 4.93 19.82 -5.15
N HIS A 231 6.04 19.94 -4.42
CA HIS A 231 6.36 19.01 -3.33
C HIS A 231 5.68 19.48 -2.03
N CYS A 232 4.75 18.70 -1.50
CA CYS A 232 3.90 19.11 -0.36
C CYS A 232 4.69 19.32 0.93
N PHE A 233 5.71 18.50 1.24
CA PHE A 233 6.54 18.70 2.45
C PHE A 233 7.58 19.82 2.31
N ALA A 234 8.34 19.83 1.20
CA ALA A 234 9.37 20.83 0.95
C ALA A 234 8.81 22.20 0.53
N HIS A 235 7.52 22.27 0.19
CA HIS A 235 6.86 23.49 -0.28
C HIS A 235 7.58 24.13 -1.47
N SER A 236 8.16 23.31 -2.35
CA SER A 236 8.89 23.74 -3.54
C SER A 236 8.07 23.51 -4.80
N LEU A 237 7.98 24.55 -5.63
CA LEU A 237 7.30 24.55 -6.91
C LEU A 237 8.33 24.66 -8.04
N VAL A 238 8.36 23.67 -8.93
CA VAL A 238 9.37 23.56 -10.00
C VAL A 238 8.67 23.17 -11.31
N PRO A 239 9.03 23.73 -12.48
CA PRO A 239 8.49 23.25 -13.77
C PRO A 239 8.78 21.76 -13.98
N VAL A 240 7.90 21.08 -14.72
CA VAL A 240 8.12 19.70 -15.18
C VAL A 240 8.56 19.75 -16.64
N ASP A 241 9.84 19.46 -16.88
CA ASP A 241 10.42 19.42 -18.22
C ASP A 241 10.21 18.07 -18.91
N GLY A 242 10.26 18.04 -20.25
CA GLY A 242 10.20 16.81 -21.03
C GLY A 242 8.81 16.23 -21.27
N ALA A 243 7.75 16.83 -20.70
CA ALA A 243 6.38 16.45 -21.03
C ALA A 243 5.98 16.97 -22.42
N PRO A 244 5.34 16.16 -23.28
CA PRO A 244 4.88 16.60 -24.60
C PRO A 244 3.73 17.62 -24.49
N GLU A 245 3.58 18.44 -25.53
CA GLU A 245 2.52 19.46 -25.59
C GLU A 245 1.10 18.86 -25.60
N SER A 246 0.94 17.71 -26.26
CA SER A 246 -0.33 16.96 -26.27
C SER A 246 -0.51 16.18 -24.97
N ARG A 247 -1.06 16.85 -23.95
CA ARG A 247 -1.09 16.33 -22.57
C ARG A 247 -2.12 15.23 -22.31
N GLY A 248 -3.17 15.12 -23.12
CA GLY A 248 -4.16 14.05 -22.99
C GLY A 248 -4.70 13.86 -21.57
N ALA A 249 -4.97 12.62 -21.14
CA ALA A 249 -5.28 12.32 -19.74
C ALA A 249 -4.00 12.07 -18.94
N LEU A 250 -3.93 12.57 -17.71
CA LEU A 250 -2.74 12.53 -16.85
C LEU A 250 -3.04 11.79 -15.54
N ALA A 251 -2.02 11.11 -15.00
CA ALA A 251 -2.07 10.49 -13.68
C ALA A 251 -0.67 10.37 -13.09
N LEU A 252 -0.58 10.29 -11.76
CA LEU A 252 0.66 10.04 -11.04
C LEU A 252 0.73 8.57 -10.63
N VAL A 253 1.81 7.90 -11.02
CA VAL A 253 2.17 6.57 -10.53
C VAL A 253 3.19 6.76 -9.42
N ALA A 254 2.93 6.22 -8.23
CA ALA A 254 3.83 6.30 -7.09
C ALA A 254 4.22 4.89 -6.62
N ASN A 255 5.51 4.57 -6.68
CA ASN A 255 6.10 3.34 -6.18
C ASN A 255 7.25 3.70 -5.23
N GLY A 256 6.92 3.90 -3.95
CA GLY A 256 7.87 4.38 -2.95
C GLY A 256 8.40 5.78 -3.30
N GLU A 257 9.71 5.87 -3.52
CA GLU A 257 10.41 7.11 -3.90
C GLU A 257 10.48 7.32 -5.42
N ASP A 258 9.95 6.41 -6.24
CA ASP A 258 9.80 6.65 -7.67
C ASP A 258 8.37 7.14 -7.95
N VAL A 259 8.24 8.39 -8.37
CA VAL A 259 6.97 8.98 -8.76
C VAL A 259 7.11 9.49 -10.18
N GLN A 260 6.23 9.00 -11.03
CA GLN A 260 6.21 9.30 -12.45
C GLN A 260 4.87 9.93 -12.81
N LEU A 261 4.93 10.99 -13.62
CA LEU A 261 3.77 11.48 -14.34
C LEU A 261 3.62 10.66 -15.61
N VAL A 262 2.44 10.07 -15.77
CA VAL A 262 2.07 9.31 -16.97
C VAL A 262 1.00 10.08 -17.71
N GLY A 263 1.19 10.25 -19.01
CA GLY A 263 0.17 10.83 -19.90
C GLY A 263 -0.27 9.86 -20.97
N TYR A 264 -1.54 9.96 -21.36
CA TYR A 264 -2.19 9.16 -22.39
C TYR A 264 -2.74 10.06 -23.50
N VAL A 265 -2.20 9.95 -24.72
CA VAL A 265 -2.43 10.91 -25.82
C VAL A 265 -3.64 10.55 -26.70
N GLY A 266 -4.25 9.38 -26.48
CA GLY A 266 -5.12 8.71 -27.46
C GLY A 266 -4.34 7.62 -28.18
N ASP A 267 -4.96 6.89 -29.11
CA ASP A 267 -4.34 5.87 -30.00
C ASP A 267 -3.52 4.73 -29.33
N GLY A 268 -3.60 4.61 -28.00
CA GLY A 268 -2.84 3.64 -27.23
C GLY A 268 -1.45 4.13 -26.80
N ARG A 269 -0.97 5.28 -27.27
CA ARG A 269 0.34 5.80 -26.86
C ARG A 269 0.31 6.43 -25.48
N THR A 270 1.36 6.13 -24.72
CA THR A 270 1.64 6.73 -23.42
C THR A 270 3.03 7.35 -23.41
N TRP A 271 3.21 8.36 -22.58
CA TRP A 271 4.52 8.96 -22.29
C TRP A 271 4.67 9.12 -20.78
N ARG A 272 5.92 9.31 -20.35
CA ARG A 272 6.25 9.39 -18.94
C ARG A 272 7.35 10.38 -18.67
N VAL A 273 7.26 11.00 -17.51
CA VAL A 273 8.29 11.89 -16.98
C VAL A 273 8.45 11.61 -15.49
N ALA A 274 9.68 11.37 -15.05
CA ALA A 274 9.98 11.30 -13.63
C ALA A 274 9.71 12.66 -13.00
N VAL A 275 8.86 12.70 -11.97
CA VAL A 275 8.59 13.94 -11.25
C VAL A 275 9.40 14.03 -9.97
N ASN A 276 10.16 13.02 -9.58
CA ASN A 276 11.02 13.15 -8.41
C ASN A 276 12.35 13.78 -8.80
N GLY A 277 12.53 15.03 -8.33
CA GLY A 277 13.59 15.97 -8.73
C GLY A 277 15.03 15.60 -8.35
N THR A 278 15.38 14.32 -8.38
CA THR A 278 16.72 13.97 -8.85
C THR A 278 16.78 14.37 -10.32
N ALA A 279 17.66 15.31 -10.66
CA ALA A 279 17.93 15.71 -12.04
C ALA A 279 18.04 14.45 -12.92
N PRO A 280 17.54 14.46 -14.17
CA PRO A 280 17.68 13.31 -15.06
C PRO A 280 19.16 12.91 -15.06
N THR A 281 19.45 11.71 -14.56
CA THR A 281 20.74 11.08 -14.84
C THR A 281 20.74 10.91 -16.34
N VAL A 282 21.34 11.86 -17.06
CA VAL A 282 21.60 11.72 -18.49
C VAL A 282 22.43 10.45 -18.57
N GLU A 283 21.80 9.37 -19.06
CA GLU A 283 22.50 8.18 -19.46
C GLU A 283 23.48 8.65 -20.53
N ALA A 284 24.74 8.82 -20.13
CA ALA A 284 25.78 9.25 -21.03
C ALA A 284 25.74 8.28 -22.22
N PRO A 285 25.74 8.78 -23.48
CA PRO A 285 25.82 7.90 -24.63
C PRO A 285 26.97 6.93 -24.39
N PRO A 286 26.76 5.61 -24.61
CA PRO A 286 27.79 4.61 -24.33
C PRO A 286 29.08 5.10 -24.98
N PRO A 287 30.17 5.29 -24.20
CA PRO A 287 31.41 5.79 -24.76
C PRO A 287 31.79 4.90 -25.92
N ALA A 288 32.16 5.51 -27.05
CA ALA A 288 32.74 4.79 -28.18
C ALA A 288 33.82 3.83 -27.65
N PRO A 289 33.90 2.60 -28.18
CA PRO A 289 34.79 1.57 -27.65
C PRO A 289 36.26 2.02 -27.77
N ILE A 290 36.75 2.68 -26.73
CA ILE A 290 38.19 2.86 -26.53
C ILE A 290 38.69 1.50 -26.08
N ALA A 291 39.64 0.94 -26.82
CA ALA A 291 40.31 -0.30 -26.48
C ALA A 291 40.96 -0.17 -25.09
N SER A 292 40.25 -0.64 -24.07
CA SER A 292 40.76 -0.70 -22.71
C SER A 292 41.96 -1.65 -22.67
N PRO A 293 43.11 -1.21 -22.11
CA PRO A 293 44.19 -2.13 -21.78
C PRO A 293 43.69 -3.19 -20.80
N ALA A 294 44.26 -4.39 -20.91
CA ALA A 294 43.86 -5.57 -20.15
C ALA A 294 43.65 -5.24 -18.65
N PRO A 295 42.48 -5.56 -18.07
CA PRO A 295 42.20 -5.24 -16.68
C PRO A 295 43.13 -6.03 -15.77
N VAL A 296 43.91 -5.30 -14.97
CA VAL A 296 44.54 -5.82 -13.76
C VAL A 296 43.41 -6.37 -12.87
N PRO A 297 43.50 -7.60 -12.35
CA PRO A 297 42.44 -8.19 -11.53
C PRO A 297 42.19 -7.31 -10.31
N ALA A 298 41.01 -6.69 -10.26
CA ALA A 298 40.56 -5.94 -9.11
C ALA A 298 40.49 -6.88 -7.90
N PRO A 299 40.86 -6.41 -6.69
CA PRO A 299 40.63 -7.18 -5.48
C PRO A 299 39.14 -7.54 -5.38
N PRO A 300 38.80 -8.73 -4.85
CA PRO A 300 37.42 -9.19 -4.75
C PRO A 300 36.59 -8.14 -4.00
N ARG A 301 35.58 -7.56 -4.66
CA ARG A 301 34.61 -6.68 -4.01
C ARG A 301 33.95 -7.47 -2.87
N PRO A 302 33.87 -6.92 -1.65
CA PRO A 302 33.05 -7.51 -0.60
C PRO A 302 31.63 -7.67 -1.14
N THR A 303 31.04 -8.85 -0.93
CA THR A 303 29.69 -9.17 -1.39
C THR A 303 28.72 -8.14 -0.80
N ALA A 304 28.02 -7.39 -1.66
CA ALA A 304 27.11 -6.30 -1.29
C ALA A 304 25.98 -6.71 -0.31
N SER A 305 25.82 -8.00 -0.01
CA SER A 305 24.76 -8.55 0.83
C SER A 305 24.82 -8.13 2.30
N ASN A 306 25.96 -7.61 2.79
CA ASN A 306 26.15 -7.32 4.22
C ASN A 306 26.30 -5.83 4.58
N ALA A 307 26.43 -4.93 3.60
CA ALA A 307 26.66 -3.50 3.87
C ALA A 307 25.56 -2.85 4.74
N TRP A 308 24.30 -3.29 4.57
CA TRP A 308 23.19 -2.80 5.38
C TRP A 308 23.27 -3.22 6.85
N ARG A 309 23.83 -4.41 7.15
CA ARG A 309 24.02 -4.87 8.54
C ARG A 309 25.11 -4.08 9.24
N GLU A 310 26.18 -3.74 8.55
CA GLU A 310 27.25 -2.89 9.09
C GLU A 310 26.71 -1.50 9.45
N ALA A 311 25.95 -0.87 8.56
CA ALA A 311 25.31 0.42 8.84
C ALA A 311 24.37 0.36 10.07
N LEU A 312 23.57 -0.70 10.19
CA LEU A 312 22.72 -0.90 11.37
C LEU A 312 23.52 -1.21 12.63
N ALA A 313 24.60 -1.98 12.55
CA ALA A 313 25.45 -2.27 13.70
C ALA A 313 26.13 -0.98 14.22
N THR A 314 26.60 -0.10 13.33
CA THR A 314 27.12 1.23 13.70
C THR A 314 26.05 2.05 14.43
N ALA A 315 24.83 2.12 13.87
CA ALA A 315 23.72 2.81 14.54
C ALA A 315 23.37 2.17 15.89
N GLY A 316 23.37 0.85 15.97
CA GLY A 316 23.11 0.08 17.19
C GLY A 316 24.12 0.37 18.30
N ALA A 317 25.40 0.50 17.97
CA ALA A 317 26.46 0.83 18.93
C ALA A 317 26.25 2.23 19.54
N GLU A 318 25.79 3.19 18.75
CA GLU A 318 25.48 4.54 19.22
C GLU A 318 24.16 4.58 20.01
N LEU A 319 23.13 3.86 19.56
CA LEU A 319 21.87 3.69 20.30
C LEU A 319 22.07 3.04 21.67
N ALA A 320 22.97 2.07 21.78
CA ALA A 320 23.32 1.41 23.04
C ALA A 320 23.92 2.37 24.06
N LYS A 321 24.60 3.43 23.61
CA LYS A 321 25.13 4.52 24.43
C LYS A 321 24.06 5.57 24.80
N SER A 322 22.80 5.33 24.44
CA SER A 322 21.69 6.29 24.58
C SER A 322 21.90 7.60 23.82
N ALA A 323 22.71 7.59 22.76
CA ALA A 323 22.87 8.74 21.88
C ALA A 323 21.61 8.95 21.04
N GLU A 324 21.31 10.20 20.71
CA GLU A 324 20.34 10.52 19.67
C GLU A 324 20.96 10.20 18.32
N VAL A 325 20.47 9.15 17.69
CA VAL A 325 21.02 8.60 16.44
C VAL A 325 19.88 8.43 15.46
N GLU A 326 20.07 8.90 14.24
CA GLU A 326 19.18 8.60 13.14
C GLU A 326 19.41 7.15 12.70
N VAL A 327 18.35 6.33 12.81
CA VAL A 327 18.41 4.93 12.38
C VAL A 327 18.38 4.90 10.85
N PRO A 328 19.35 4.24 10.18
CA PRO A 328 19.36 4.13 8.73
C PRO A 328 18.04 3.61 8.18
N ALA A 329 17.56 4.22 7.10
CA ALA A 329 16.35 3.77 6.42
C ALA A 329 16.54 2.33 5.89
N ILE A 330 15.51 1.49 6.06
CA ILE A 330 15.54 0.11 5.58
C ILE A 330 15.50 0.10 4.06
N GLN A 331 16.56 -0.41 3.43
CA GLN A 331 16.63 -0.58 1.98
C GLN A 331 15.76 -1.76 1.53
N HIS A 332 14.98 -1.58 0.45
CA HIS A 332 14.06 -2.59 -0.07
C HIS A 332 14.73 -3.93 -0.44
N GLY A 333 15.98 -3.90 -0.92
CA GLY A 333 16.74 -5.11 -1.29
C GLY A 333 17.43 -5.83 -0.14
N SER A 334 17.25 -5.38 1.10
CA SER A 334 17.75 -6.09 2.29
C SER A 334 16.71 -7.09 2.81
N THR A 335 17.12 -8.16 3.48
CA THR A 335 16.20 -9.10 4.14
C THR A 335 15.25 -8.40 5.11
N LEU A 336 15.73 -7.35 5.78
CA LEU A 336 14.93 -6.50 6.66
C LEU A 336 13.85 -5.72 5.88
N GLY A 337 14.20 -5.20 4.70
CA GLY A 337 13.29 -4.48 3.80
C GLY A 337 12.24 -5.37 3.17
N GLU A 338 12.64 -6.54 2.70
CA GLU A 338 11.73 -7.56 2.19
C GLU A 338 10.75 -8.03 3.26
N LEU A 339 11.22 -8.24 4.50
CA LEU A 339 10.36 -8.58 5.63
C LEU A 339 9.35 -7.47 5.92
N ALA A 340 9.82 -6.22 6.02
CA ALA A 340 8.96 -5.07 6.29
C ALA A 340 7.91 -4.86 5.20
N HIS A 341 8.30 -5.01 3.93
CA HIS A 341 7.39 -4.92 2.79
C HIS A 341 6.37 -6.05 2.81
N ARG A 342 6.81 -7.31 2.98
CA ARG A 342 5.92 -8.48 3.05
C ARG A 342 4.88 -8.37 4.16
N LEU A 343 5.26 -7.79 5.30
CA LEU A 343 4.37 -7.59 6.44
C LEU A 343 3.53 -6.29 6.34
N GLY A 344 3.68 -5.51 5.28
CA GLY A 344 2.93 -4.26 5.09
C GLY A 344 3.25 -3.19 6.14
N LEU A 345 4.44 -3.21 6.74
CA LEU A 345 4.77 -2.33 7.87
C LEU A 345 4.76 -0.86 7.45
N GLY A 346 4.12 0.00 8.25
CA GLY A 346 4.18 1.45 8.17
C GLY A 346 5.54 2.01 8.60
N LEU A 347 5.75 3.31 8.39
CA LEU A 347 7.05 3.97 8.62
C LEU A 347 7.53 3.85 10.09
N GLY A 348 6.64 4.07 11.06
CA GLY A 348 6.97 3.96 12.49
C GLY A 348 7.39 2.54 12.88
N ALA A 349 6.63 1.53 12.45
CA ALA A 349 6.94 0.12 12.66
C ALA A 349 8.27 -0.30 11.99
N ARG A 350 8.54 0.20 10.78
CA ARG A 350 9.83 0.00 10.09
C ARG A 350 11.00 0.58 10.88
N ARG A 351 10.89 1.83 11.35
CA ARG A 351 11.93 2.45 12.18
C ARG A 351 12.15 1.68 13.47
N ALA A 352 11.08 1.28 14.15
CA ALA A 352 11.16 0.48 15.37
C ALA A 352 11.85 -0.88 15.12
N LEU A 353 11.49 -1.58 14.04
CA LEU A 353 12.09 -2.86 13.66
C LEU A 353 13.60 -2.70 13.37
N ALA A 354 13.98 -1.68 12.60
CA ALA A 354 15.38 -1.38 12.30
C ALA A 354 16.17 -1.05 13.58
N ALA A 355 15.63 -0.21 14.46
CA ALA A 355 16.28 0.19 15.71
C ALA A 355 16.51 -1.02 16.64
N LEU A 356 15.49 -1.86 16.80
CA LEU A 356 15.61 -3.04 17.65
C LEU A 356 16.56 -4.10 17.07
N TYR A 357 16.60 -4.27 15.75
CA TYR A 357 17.56 -5.17 15.11
C TYR A 357 18.99 -4.62 15.16
N ALA A 358 19.18 -3.31 14.98
CA ALA A 358 20.46 -2.63 15.17
C ALA A 358 21.05 -2.88 16.57
N LEU A 359 20.21 -2.78 17.61
CA LEU A 359 20.62 -3.11 18.99
C LEU A 359 20.98 -4.59 19.16
N HIS A 360 20.21 -5.51 18.54
CA HIS A 360 20.51 -6.94 18.55
C HIS A 360 21.88 -7.26 17.95
N LEU A 361 22.24 -6.62 16.82
CA LEU A 361 23.53 -6.81 16.15
C LEU A 361 24.73 -6.46 17.06
N VAL A 362 24.55 -5.58 18.04
CA VAL A 362 25.58 -5.19 19.02
C VAL A 362 25.43 -5.89 20.38
N GLY A 363 24.64 -6.97 20.45
CA GLY A 363 24.43 -7.77 21.65
C GLY A 363 23.45 -7.17 22.67
N VAL A 364 22.77 -6.06 22.34
CA VAL A 364 21.78 -5.43 23.20
C VAL A 364 20.39 -5.92 22.80
N SER A 365 19.85 -6.87 23.56
CA SER A 365 18.61 -7.55 23.17
C SER A 365 17.31 -6.85 23.57
N GLU A 366 17.38 -5.76 24.32
CA GLU A 366 16.23 -4.97 24.80
C GLU A 366 16.62 -3.49 25.06
N THR A 367 15.70 -2.56 24.78
CA THR A 367 15.82 -1.12 25.03
C THR A 367 14.67 -0.59 25.91
N PRO A 368 14.85 0.48 26.71
CA PRO A 368 13.74 1.13 27.39
C PRO A 368 12.63 1.58 26.44
N ILE A 369 11.36 1.42 26.84
CA ILE A 369 10.19 1.79 26.02
C ILE A 369 10.24 3.26 25.57
N ALA A 370 10.61 4.18 26.47
CA ALA A 370 10.68 5.61 26.15
C ALA A 370 11.71 5.93 25.05
N GLN A 371 12.83 5.18 25.02
CA GLN A 371 13.86 5.34 23.99
C GLN A 371 13.33 4.88 22.64
N LEU A 372 12.66 3.71 22.59
CA LEU A 372 12.05 3.24 21.34
C LEU A 372 10.94 4.18 20.85
N ALA A 373 10.11 4.72 21.76
CA ALA A 373 9.03 5.65 21.39
C ALA A 373 9.58 6.90 20.69
N LYS A 374 10.70 7.43 21.18
CA LYS A 374 11.38 8.57 20.56
C LYS A 374 11.94 8.23 19.17
N LEU A 375 12.53 7.05 19.00
CA LEU A 375 13.10 6.61 17.71
C LEU A 375 12.04 6.29 16.66
N ALA A 376 10.94 5.67 17.10
CA ALA A 376 9.82 5.32 16.24
C ALA A 376 8.92 6.52 15.90
N ASP A 377 9.06 7.62 16.65
CA ASP A 377 8.13 8.76 16.68
C ASP A 377 6.68 8.29 16.96
N ASP A 378 6.55 7.21 17.76
CA ASP A 378 5.28 6.57 18.08
C ASP A 378 5.34 5.76 19.38
N TRP A 379 4.49 6.12 20.34
CA TRP A 379 4.33 5.36 21.58
C TRP A 379 3.63 4.02 21.38
N ALA A 380 2.77 3.88 20.37
CA ALA A 380 2.02 2.64 20.14
C ALA A 380 2.98 1.49 19.82
N GLU A 381 3.95 1.67 18.93
CA GLU A 381 4.98 0.67 18.64
C GLU A 381 5.80 0.31 19.88
N ALA A 382 6.26 1.32 20.62
CA ALA A 382 7.09 1.10 21.80
C ALA A 382 6.36 0.36 22.93
N LEU A 383 5.06 0.60 23.07
CA LEU A 383 4.19 -0.13 24.00
C LEU A 383 3.75 -1.50 23.47
N GLY A 384 4.11 -1.86 22.24
CA GLY A 384 3.66 -3.10 21.59
C GLY A 384 2.16 -3.11 21.32
N GLN A 385 1.57 -1.94 21.15
CA GLN A 385 0.18 -1.72 20.72
C GLN A 385 0.09 -1.37 19.21
N GLY A 386 1.23 -1.08 18.59
CA GLY A 386 1.37 -0.87 17.15
C GLY A 386 1.42 -2.15 16.33
N GLU A 387 1.85 -2.04 15.08
CA GLU A 387 1.90 -3.10 14.08
C GLU A 387 2.85 -4.24 14.50
N LEU A 388 4.05 -3.93 15.02
CA LEU A 388 4.98 -4.98 15.47
C LEU A 388 4.42 -5.78 16.65
N GLY A 389 3.66 -5.11 17.52
CA GLY A 389 2.96 -5.72 18.64
C GLY A 389 1.81 -6.61 18.18
N ALA A 390 0.99 -6.11 17.25
CA ALA A 390 -0.12 -6.86 16.63
C ALA A 390 0.37 -8.12 15.90
N LEU A 391 1.55 -8.05 15.30
CA LEU A 391 2.22 -9.19 14.65
C LEU A 391 2.95 -10.12 15.62
N ALA A 392 2.90 -9.83 16.92
CA ALA A 392 3.57 -10.57 17.99
C ALA A 392 5.11 -10.65 17.82
N MET A 393 5.73 -9.69 17.13
CA MET A 393 7.19 -9.65 16.89
C MET A 393 7.98 -9.17 18.11
N LEU A 394 7.31 -8.50 19.04
CA LEU A 394 7.92 -7.90 20.22
C LEU A 394 7.81 -8.79 21.46
N ARG A 395 8.79 -8.66 22.35
CA ARG A 395 8.74 -9.09 23.75
C ARG A 395 8.89 -7.87 24.65
N ARG A 396 8.20 -7.87 25.78
CA ARG A 396 8.24 -6.80 26.79
C ARG A 396 8.57 -7.38 28.15
N LYS A 397 9.51 -6.77 28.87
CA LYS A 397 9.91 -7.20 30.22
C LYS A 397 10.42 -5.99 31.00
N ARG A 398 9.85 -5.74 32.19
CA ARG A 398 10.32 -4.71 33.14
C ARG A 398 10.56 -3.32 32.51
N GLY A 399 9.59 -2.83 31.72
CA GLY A 399 9.68 -1.51 31.06
C GLY A 399 10.64 -1.45 29.86
N ARG A 400 11.13 -2.61 29.41
CA ARG A 400 11.98 -2.75 28.22
C ARG A 400 11.25 -3.54 27.14
N VAL A 401 11.66 -3.32 25.90
CA VAL A 401 11.10 -3.93 24.69
C VAL A 401 12.24 -4.44 23.81
N GLY A 402 12.03 -5.57 23.16
CA GLY A 402 12.99 -6.19 22.25
C GLY A 402 12.30 -7.04 21.20
N LEU A 403 13.04 -7.47 20.18
CA LEU A 403 12.54 -8.45 19.22
C LEU A 403 12.48 -9.84 19.85
N ARG A 404 11.52 -10.65 19.40
CA ARG A 404 11.53 -12.08 19.68
C ARG A 404 12.63 -12.77 18.88
N THR A 405 13.18 -13.84 19.45
CA THR A 405 14.26 -14.63 18.85
C THR A 405 13.93 -15.13 17.43
N ALA A 406 12.68 -15.52 17.16
CA ALA A 406 12.27 -15.92 15.81
C ALA A 406 12.48 -14.82 14.75
N VAL A 407 12.29 -13.55 15.12
CA VAL A 407 12.50 -12.40 14.22
C VAL A 407 13.99 -12.20 13.96
N THR A 408 14.81 -12.24 15.01
CA THR A 408 16.26 -12.07 14.88
C THR A 408 16.89 -13.24 14.14
N ASP A 409 16.47 -14.48 14.43
CA ASP A 409 16.92 -15.69 13.73
C ASP A 409 16.63 -15.60 12.23
N LEU A 410 15.42 -15.19 11.82
CA LEU A 410 15.10 -14.95 10.42
C LEU A 410 16.06 -13.92 9.79
N LEU A 411 16.23 -12.77 10.45
CA LEU A 411 17.06 -11.67 9.94
C LEU A 411 18.55 -12.03 9.89
N ASP A 412 18.99 -12.93 10.76
CA ASP A 412 20.35 -13.49 10.78
C ASP A 412 20.51 -14.65 9.79
N GLY A 413 19.43 -15.10 9.14
CA GLY A 413 19.43 -16.20 8.17
C GLY A 413 19.45 -17.59 8.80
N ALA A 414 19.12 -17.70 10.09
CA ALA A 414 18.98 -18.98 10.77
C ALA A 414 17.68 -19.70 10.34
N SER A 415 17.72 -21.02 10.36
CA SER A 415 16.54 -21.86 10.10
C SER A 415 15.50 -21.70 11.21
N PRO A 416 14.19 -21.82 10.90
CA PRO A 416 13.14 -21.82 11.90
C PRO A 416 13.32 -22.97 12.89
N ARG A 417 12.94 -22.74 14.16
CA ARG A 417 13.13 -23.72 15.26
C ARG A 417 11.85 -24.46 15.63
N HIS A 418 10.71 -23.84 15.38
CA HIS A 418 9.39 -24.32 15.81
C HIS A 418 8.52 -24.75 14.63
N VAL A 419 8.98 -24.52 13.40
CA VAL A 419 8.32 -25.00 12.20
C VAL A 419 9.28 -25.70 11.26
N ARG A 420 8.74 -26.69 10.54
CA ARG A 420 9.36 -27.24 9.34
C ARG A 420 8.64 -26.72 8.11
N LEU A 421 9.40 -26.12 7.19
CA LEU A 421 8.84 -25.56 5.97
C LEU A 421 8.72 -26.64 4.89
N VAL A 422 7.57 -26.67 4.19
CA VAL A 422 7.31 -27.57 3.06
C VAL A 422 6.79 -26.74 1.88
N GLY A 423 7.28 -27.03 0.68
CA GLY A 423 6.93 -26.30 -0.55
C GLY A 423 7.85 -25.12 -0.89
N SER A 424 7.58 -24.47 -2.02
CA SER A 424 8.33 -23.30 -2.52
C SER A 424 7.52 -22.01 -2.35
N VAL A 425 8.20 -20.86 -2.33
CA VAL A 425 7.57 -19.51 -2.21
C VAL A 425 6.73 -19.13 -3.43
N ALA A 426 6.92 -19.84 -4.55
CA ALA A 426 6.48 -19.37 -5.86
C ALA A 426 4.96 -19.44 -6.09
N ALA A 427 4.23 -20.20 -5.26
CA ALA A 427 2.79 -20.39 -5.46
C ALA A 427 1.98 -19.38 -4.64
N THR A 428 1.14 -18.62 -5.33
CA THR A 428 0.12 -17.76 -4.72
C THR A 428 -0.88 -18.65 -3.97
N PRO A 429 -1.06 -18.48 -2.65
CA PRO A 429 -2.01 -19.29 -1.90
C PRO A 429 -3.42 -19.08 -2.46
N ARG A 430 -4.14 -20.17 -2.71
CA ARG A 430 -5.56 -20.09 -3.07
C ARG A 430 -6.37 -19.80 -1.79
N ALA A 431 -7.23 -18.78 -1.81
CA ALA A 431 -8.16 -18.53 -0.71
C ALA A 431 -9.25 -19.62 -0.67
N GLY A 432 -9.68 -20.02 0.53
CA GLY A 432 -10.77 -20.99 0.72
C GLY A 432 -10.47 -22.04 1.81
N ALA A 433 -11.46 -22.89 2.08
CA ALA A 433 -11.32 -24.05 2.93
C ALA A 433 -10.86 -25.25 2.10
N PHE A 434 -9.71 -25.83 2.46
CA PHE A 434 -9.17 -27.02 1.82
C PHE A 434 -9.33 -28.21 2.76
N ARG A 435 -9.91 -29.29 2.24
CA ARG A 435 -10.04 -30.55 2.97
C ARG A 435 -9.19 -31.60 2.26
N VAL A 436 -8.12 -32.04 2.93
CA VAL A 436 -7.32 -33.18 2.47
C VAL A 436 -7.72 -34.40 3.29
N ALA A 437 -8.22 -35.43 2.61
CA ALA A 437 -8.53 -36.70 3.25
C ALA A 437 -7.23 -37.48 3.51
N ARG A 438 -7.09 -38.06 4.71
CA ARG A 438 -5.92 -38.87 5.06
C ARG A 438 -5.97 -40.22 4.36
N ASP A 439 -7.10 -40.94 4.35
CA ASP A 439 -7.32 -42.20 3.61
C ASP A 439 -6.14 -43.19 3.62
N GLY A 440 -5.44 -43.32 4.76
CA GLY A 440 -4.25 -44.19 4.91
C GLY A 440 -2.94 -43.63 4.35
N ARG A 441 -2.93 -42.41 3.81
CA ARG A 441 -1.75 -41.72 3.28
C ARG A 441 -0.80 -41.28 4.40
N ALA A 442 0.49 -41.31 4.09
CA ALA A 442 1.55 -40.80 4.95
C ALA A 442 1.48 -39.26 5.08
N ASP A 443 1.91 -38.73 6.22
CA ASP A 443 1.86 -37.29 6.51
C ASP A 443 2.63 -36.46 5.48
N ALA A 444 3.80 -36.93 5.03
CA ALA A 444 4.59 -36.27 3.97
C ALA A 444 3.80 -36.10 2.66
N ALA A 445 2.91 -37.03 2.31
CA ALA A 445 2.08 -36.93 1.11
C ALA A 445 0.96 -35.88 1.28
N ILE A 446 0.42 -35.74 2.49
CA ILE A 446 -0.58 -34.72 2.83
C ILE A 446 0.06 -33.34 2.85
N GLU A 447 1.23 -33.22 3.49
CA GLU A 447 2.00 -31.98 3.55
C GLU A 447 2.39 -31.50 2.15
N SER A 448 2.84 -32.40 1.28
CA SER A 448 3.18 -32.07 -0.11
C SER A 448 1.97 -31.61 -0.92
N GLU A 449 0.80 -32.21 -0.71
CA GLU A 449 -0.44 -31.78 -1.36
C GLU A 449 -0.91 -30.42 -0.84
N LEU A 450 -0.89 -30.20 0.48
CA LEU A 450 -1.21 -28.91 1.08
C LEU A 450 -0.26 -27.82 0.58
N ALA A 451 1.05 -28.10 0.48
CA ALA A 451 2.01 -27.19 -0.11
C ALA A 451 1.72 -26.92 -1.59
N ALA A 452 1.34 -27.93 -2.38
CA ALA A 452 0.96 -27.70 -3.77
C ALA A 452 -0.28 -26.78 -3.92
N GLN A 453 -1.18 -26.77 -2.94
CA GLN A 453 -2.40 -25.96 -2.95
C GLN A 453 -2.23 -24.56 -2.33
N LEU A 454 -1.44 -24.47 -1.26
CA LEU A 454 -1.25 -23.26 -0.43
C LEU A 454 0.10 -22.58 -0.66
N GLY A 455 0.95 -23.16 -1.50
CA GLY A 455 2.32 -22.74 -1.75
C GLY A 455 3.28 -23.20 -0.66
N ARG A 456 3.77 -22.27 0.16
CA ARG A 456 4.64 -22.63 1.28
C ARG A 456 3.79 -22.86 2.53
N ILE A 457 3.92 -24.02 3.14
CA ILE A 457 3.33 -24.32 4.44
C ILE A 457 4.42 -24.47 5.51
N ALA A 458 4.05 -24.21 6.75
CA ALA A 458 4.90 -24.37 7.92
C ALA A 458 4.24 -25.36 8.88
N ILE A 459 4.80 -26.55 8.99
CA ILE A 459 4.35 -27.58 9.93
C ILE A 459 4.85 -27.20 11.32
N VAL A 460 3.93 -26.90 12.22
CA VAL A 460 4.24 -26.51 13.60
C VAL A 460 4.62 -27.74 14.42
N GLU A 461 5.90 -27.82 14.78
CA GLU A 461 6.48 -28.92 15.58
C GLU A 461 6.70 -28.51 17.05
N GLY A 462 6.79 -27.20 17.31
CA GLY A 462 6.99 -26.63 18.65
C GLY A 462 5.74 -25.99 19.26
N SER A 463 5.94 -24.93 20.05
CA SER A 463 4.80 -24.17 20.60
C SER A 463 4.00 -23.52 19.47
N LEU A 464 2.67 -23.61 19.51
CA LEU A 464 1.81 -23.02 18.48
C LEU A 464 2.08 -21.52 18.33
N ARG A 465 2.26 -20.80 19.43
CA ARG A 465 2.53 -19.36 19.42
C ARG A 465 3.82 -19.02 18.68
N SER A 466 4.92 -19.72 18.97
CA SER A 466 6.19 -19.48 18.27
C SER A 466 6.14 -19.95 16.83
N GLY A 467 5.49 -21.09 16.57
CA GLY A 467 5.36 -21.65 15.23
C GLY A 467 4.53 -20.76 14.30
N LEU A 468 3.43 -20.18 14.79
CA LEU A 468 2.62 -19.21 14.03
C LEU A 468 3.43 -17.96 13.65
N LEU A 469 4.27 -17.47 14.56
CA LEU A 469 5.15 -16.33 14.27
C LEU A 469 6.19 -16.71 13.20
N GLU A 470 6.90 -17.82 13.36
CA GLU A 470 7.89 -18.28 12.38
C GLU A 470 7.27 -18.54 11.01
N ALA A 471 6.10 -19.21 10.96
CA ALA A 471 5.35 -19.43 9.72
C ALA A 471 5.10 -18.11 8.97
N ARG A 472 4.57 -17.09 9.67
CA ARG A 472 4.35 -15.76 9.09
C ARG A 472 5.66 -15.12 8.62
N LEU A 473 6.69 -15.14 9.46
CA LEU A 473 7.99 -14.57 9.15
C LEU A 473 8.57 -15.17 7.86
N HIS A 474 8.30 -16.44 7.57
CA HIS A 474 8.72 -17.13 6.34
C HIS A 474 7.70 -17.07 5.18
N GLY A 475 6.61 -16.30 5.32
CA GLY A 475 5.55 -16.18 4.31
C GLY A 475 4.81 -17.49 4.07
N ALA A 476 4.67 -18.32 5.11
CA ALA A 476 4.08 -19.64 5.04
C ALA A 476 2.73 -19.70 5.75
N THR A 477 1.81 -20.51 5.22
CA THR A 477 0.57 -20.86 5.92
C THR A 477 0.88 -21.85 7.03
N ALA A 478 0.50 -21.55 8.27
CA ALA A 478 0.79 -22.45 9.39
C ALA A 478 -0.12 -23.67 9.35
N VAL A 479 0.44 -24.85 9.60
CA VAL A 479 -0.29 -26.11 9.65
C VAL A 479 0.05 -26.80 10.96
N THR A 480 -0.95 -27.29 11.69
CA THR A 480 -0.72 -28.12 12.86
C THR A 480 -1.57 -29.38 12.81
N MET A 481 -0.96 -30.50 13.21
CA MET A 481 -1.56 -31.85 13.21
C MET A 481 -2.25 -32.19 14.53
N ARG A 482 -2.25 -31.26 15.49
CA ARG A 482 -2.89 -31.41 16.80
C ARG A 482 -3.80 -30.22 17.06
N VAL A 483 -4.97 -30.48 17.65
CA VAL A 483 -5.79 -29.40 18.20
C VAL A 483 -4.99 -28.78 19.33
N PRO A 484 -4.76 -27.45 19.33
CA PRO A 484 -4.09 -26.82 20.45
C PRO A 484 -4.99 -26.90 21.70
N ASP A 485 -4.40 -27.28 22.83
CA ASP A 485 -5.11 -27.39 24.12
C ASP A 485 -5.62 -26.02 24.61
N GLU A 486 -5.00 -24.93 24.17
CA GLU A 486 -5.38 -23.56 24.49
C GLU A 486 -5.43 -22.69 23.24
N ARG A 487 -6.42 -21.79 23.20
CA ARG A 487 -6.51 -20.76 22.15
C ARG A 487 -5.36 -19.76 22.34
N PRO A 488 -4.42 -19.62 21.39
CA PRO A 488 -3.35 -18.64 21.53
C PRO A 488 -3.95 -17.23 21.53
N SER A 489 -3.73 -16.49 22.61
CA SER A 489 -4.14 -15.08 22.73
C SER A 489 -2.91 -14.16 22.78
N PRO A 490 -2.89 -13.07 21.99
CA PRO A 490 -3.85 -12.73 20.95
C PRO A 490 -3.67 -13.60 19.70
N TRP A 491 -4.79 -14.11 19.15
CA TRP A 491 -4.80 -14.70 17.82
C TRP A 491 -4.57 -13.55 16.83
N PRO A 492 -3.54 -13.61 15.98
CA PRO A 492 -3.30 -12.54 15.03
C PRO A 492 -4.41 -12.55 13.96
N ARG A 493 -5.03 -11.40 13.68
CA ARG A 493 -6.22 -11.30 12.82
C ARG A 493 -6.01 -11.82 11.39
N ASP A 494 -4.76 -11.91 10.95
CA ASP A 494 -4.38 -12.19 9.55
C ASP A 494 -3.51 -13.46 9.41
N ALA A 495 -3.42 -14.31 10.43
CA ALA A 495 -2.72 -15.60 10.32
C ALA A 495 -3.64 -16.69 9.75
N GLY A 496 -3.34 -17.16 8.54
CA GLY A 496 -3.87 -18.44 8.04
C GLY A 496 -3.30 -19.59 8.87
N LEU A 497 -4.18 -20.34 9.54
CA LEU A 497 -3.84 -21.57 10.27
C LEU A 497 -4.71 -22.70 9.72
N VAL A 498 -4.10 -23.80 9.33
CA VAL A 498 -4.81 -25.04 8.93
C VAL A 498 -4.63 -26.07 10.05
N LEU A 499 -5.75 -26.62 10.51
CA LEU A 499 -5.79 -27.70 11.49
C LEU A 499 -6.01 -29.03 10.75
N VAL A 500 -5.10 -29.98 10.91
CA VAL A 500 -5.23 -31.34 10.35
C VAL A 500 -5.59 -32.28 11.50
N LEU A 501 -6.82 -32.81 11.49
CA LEU A 501 -7.35 -33.68 12.55
C LEU A 501 -7.29 -35.16 12.14
N TYR A 502 -7.01 -36.03 13.10
CA TYR A 502 -6.95 -37.48 12.89
C TYR A 502 -8.26 -38.16 13.35
N GLY A 503 -9.00 -38.80 12.43
CA GLY A 503 -10.10 -39.74 12.77
C GLY A 503 -11.45 -39.12 13.16
N ALA A 504 -12.53 -39.89 13.06
CA ALA A 504 -13.91 -39.42 12.80
C ALA A 504 -14.58 -38.53 13.87
N ALA A 505 -15.12 -37.40 13.40
CA ALA A 505 -15.98 -36.37 14.02
C ALA A 505 -15.44 -35.77 15.34
N SER A 506 -15.06 -34.50 15.43
CA SER A 506 -15.79 -33.29 15.02
C SER A 506 -14.86 -32.13 14.62
N SER A 507 -15.30 -31.39 13.62
CA SER A 507 -14.64 -30.32 12.86
C SER A 507 -14.33 -29.04 13.63
N TRP A 508 -13.18 -28.42 13.29
CA TRP A 508 -13.07 -26.95 13.22
C TRP A 508 -12.29 -26.55 11.95
N VAL A 509 -12.91 -25.68 11.14
CA VAL A 509 -12.29 -25.02 9.98
C VAL A 509 -11.74 -23.69 10.47
N ALA A 510 -10.44 -23.46 10.30
CA ALA A 510 -9.85 -22.14 10.46
C ALA A 510 -9.71 -21.54 9.05
N ASP A 511 -10.46 -20.47 8.84
CA ASP A 511 -10.57 -19.70 7.61
C ASP A 511 -9.21 -19.09 7.26
N ILE A 512 -8.82 -19.15 5.99
CA ILE A 512 -7.72 -18.32 5.48
C ILE A 512 -8.41 -16.98 5.18
N PRO A 513 -8.26 -15.94 6.03
CA PRO A 513 -8.82 -14.64 5.70
C PRO A 513 -8.27 -14.24 4.32
N PRO A 514 -9.10 -13.69 3.41
CA PRO A 514 -8.60 -13.18 2.15
C PRO A 514 -7.51 -12.15 2.44
N LEU A 515 -6.27 -12.47 2.03
CA LEU A 515 -5.10 -11.58 2.12
C LEU A 515 -5.36 -10.29 1.35
#